data_AF-A0A1H8YBB6-F1
#
_entry.id   AF-A0A1H8YBB6-F1
#
_cell.length_a   1.000
_cell.length_b   1.000
_cell.length_c   1.000
_cell.angle_alpha   90.00
_cell.angle_beta   90.00
_cell.angle_gamma   90.00
#
_symmetry.space_group_name_H-M   'P 1'
#
loop_
_entity.id
_entity.type
_entity.pdbx_description
1 polymer ?
#
loop_
_entity_poly.entity_id
_entity_poly.type
_entity_poly.pdbx_seq_one_letter_code
_entity_poly.pdbx_strand_id
1 'polypeptide(L)'
;MFDPRDPAFLADPYPAFAALRAEGEVHRHDGLDLAITVSHAASAAVLRHRGLGRIWTDAQPLERFASFNLLHRNSLLENEPPAHTRLRRVIAGEFGRGHVQRLQPMVARVAEAMVTELAGKSPRTARPTCSNTSPSPCRSR
;
A
#
# COMPACT_ATOMS: atom_id res chain seq x y z
N MET A 1 17.43 4.06 -14.79
CA MET A 1 16.46 4.57 -13.80
C MET A 1 15.09 3.99 -14.09
N PHE A 2 14.23 3.74 -13.09
CA PHE A 2 12.87 3.22 -13.30
C PHE A 2 11.86 4.33 -13.60
N ASP A 3 10.72 3.97 -14.21
CA ASP A 3 9.54 4.83 -14.33
C ASP A 3 8.46 4.35 -13.33
N PRO A 4 8.06 5.16 -12.34
CA PRO A 4 7.04 4.79 -11.36
C PRO A 4 5.63 4.62 -11.95
N ARG A 5 5.43 4.97 -13.22
CA ARG A 5 4.15 4.77 -13.94
C ARG A 5 4.15 3.56 -14.86
N ASP A 6 5.30 2.92 -15.07
CA ASP A 6 5.40 1.73 -15.92
C ASP A 6 4.68 0.54 -15.27
N PRO A 7 3.66 -0.05 -15.92
CA PRO A 7 2.95 -1.21 -15.39
C PRO A 7 3.87 -2.42 -15.11
N ALA A 8 4.94 -2.61 -15.89
CA ALA A 8 5.88 -3.71 -15.69
C ALA A 8 6.70 -3.49 -14.40
N PHE A 9 7.15 -2.26 -14.17
CA PHE A 9 7.80 -1.87 -12.92
C PHE A 9 6.86 -1.98 -11.72
N LEU A 10 5.60 -1.55 -11.85
CA LEU A 10 4.60 -1.66 -10.78
C LEU A 10 4.28 -3.12 -10.43
N ALA A 11 4.31 -4.01 -11.42
CA ALA A 11 4.09 -5.44 -11.22
C ALA A 11 5.28 -6.13 -10.51
N ASP A 12 6.52 -5.77 -10.87
CA ASP A 12 7.73 -6.28 -10.22
C ASP A 12 8.85 -5.23 -10.16
N PRO A 13 8.90 -4.40 -9.10
CA PRO A 13 9.90 -3.33 -8.98
C PRO A 13 11.24 -3.83 -8.42
N TYR A 14 11.29 -5.05 -7.90
CA TYR A 14 12.43 -5.55 -7.13
C TYR A 14 13.72 -5.71 -7.96
N PRO A 15 13.68 -6.19 -9.22
CA PRO A 15 14.87 -6.25 -10.07
C PRO A 15 15.50 -4.88 -10.30
N ALA A 16 14.68 -3.85 -10.56
CA ALA A 16 15.16 -2.49 -10.77
C ALA A 16 15.82 -1.93 -9.49
N PHE A 17 15.20 -2.11 -8.33
CA PHE A 17 15.81 -1.69 -7.08
C PHE A 17 17.06 -2.52 -6.71
N ALA A 18 17.14 -3.78 -7.12
CA ALA A 18 18.33 -4.60 -6.91
C ALA A 18 19.52 -4.08 -7.73
N ALA A 19 19.30 -3.74 -9.00
CA ALA A 19 20.31 -3.11 -9.85
C ALA A 19 20.80 -1.78 -9.25
N LEU A 20 19.88 -0.90 -8.85
CA LEU A 20 20.24 0.39 -8.25
C LEU A 20 21.03 0.22 -6.94
N ARG A 21 20.64 -0.73 -6.07
CA ARG A 21 21.38 -1.01 -4.83
C ARG A 21 22.80 -1.50 -5.07
N ALA A 22 23.06 -2.21 -6.18
CA ALA A 22 24.41 -2.66 -6.51
C ALA A 22 25.33 -1.49 -6.89
N GLU A 23 24.77 -0.39 -7.40
CA GLU A 23 25.50 0.83 -7.76
C GLU A 23 25.63 1.82 -6.59
N GLY A 24 24.66 1.82 -5.66
CA GLY A 24 24.69 2.66 -4.47
C GLY A 24 23.35 2.72 -3.74
N GLU A 25 23.33 3.34 -2.56
CA GLU A 25 22.11 3.40 -1.74
C GLU A 25 21.21 4.60 -2.06
N VAL A 26 21.77 5.65 -2.66
CA VAL A 26 21.11 6.93 -2.95
C VAL A 26 21.36 7.34 -4.39
N HIS A 27 20.31 7.74 -5.10
CA HIS A 27 20.36 8.06 -6.53
C HIS A 27 19.59 9.34 -6.84
N ARG A 28 20.02 10.09 -7.86
CA ARG A 28 19.19 11.15 -8.44
C ARG A 28 18.15 10.51 -9.37
N HIS A 29 16.88 10.87 -9.18
CA HIS A 29 15.79 10.46 -10.05
C HIS A 29 15.33 11.64 -10.89
N ASP A 30 15.81 11.72 -12.13
CA ASP A 30 15.51 12.85 -13.02
C ASP A 30 14.01 12.99 -13.31
N GLY A 31 13.30 11.86 -13.53
CA GLY A 31 11.85 11.87 -13.76
C GLY A 31 10.99 12.30 -12.56
N LEU A 32 11.53 12.28 -11.34
CA LEU A 32 10.87 12.78 -10.13
C LEU A 32 11.46 14.11 -9.67
N ASP A 33 12.57 14.54 -10.25
CA ASP A 33 13.39 15.65 -9.80
C ASP A 33 13.81 15.56 -8.32
N LEU A 34 14.02 14.34 -7.81
CA LEU A 34 14.31 14.06 -6.39
C LEU A 34 15.53 13.16 -6.22
N ALA A 35 16.18 13.27 -5.06
CA ALA A 35 17.08 12.22 -4.58
C ALA A 35 16.23 11.10 -3.96
N ILE A 36 16.50 9.85 -4.33
CA ILE A 36 15.79 8.68 -3.81
C ILE A 36 16.75 7.77 -3.07
N THR A 37 16.22 7.03 -2.09
CA THR A 37 16.94 5.96 -1.40
C THR A 37 16.35 4.62 -1.82
N VAL A 38 17.22 3.62 -2.04
CA VAL A 38 16.80 2.30 -2.54
C VAL A 38 17.21 1.15 -1.63
N SER A 39 17.95 1.46 -0.56
CA SER A 39 18.31 0.52 0.50
C SER A 39 17.51 0.78 1.77
N HIS A 40 17.35 -0.27 2.58
CA HIS A 40 16.71 -0.16 3.89
C HIS A 40 17.47 0.81 4.81
N ALA A 41 18.81 0.73 4.83
CA ALA A 41 19.64 1.56 5.70
C ALA A 41 19.50 3.06 5.36
N ALA A 42 19.61 3.42 4.08
CA ALA A 42 19.44 4.80 3.64
C ALA A 42 18.01 5.31 3.85
N SER A 43 16.99 4.50 3.56
CA SER A 43 15.58 4.86 3.80
C SER A 43 15.31 5.12 5.29
N ALA A 44 15.84 4.26 6.17
CA ALA A 44 15.69 4.40 7.61
C ALA A 44 16.42 5.64 8.15
N ALA A 45 17.60 5.96 7.61
CA ALA A 45 18.33 7.17 7.95
C ALA A 45 17.52 8.43 7.59
N VAL A 46 16.98 8.48 6.36
CA VAL A 46 16.15 9.60 5.90
C VAL A 46 14.92 9.80 6.78
N LEU A 47 14.15 8.74 7.03
CA LEU A 47 12.90 8.81 7.81
C LEU A 47 13.10 9.22 9.27
N ARG A 48 14.31 9.07 9.82
CA ARG A 48 14.64 9.45 11.21
C ARG A 48 15.32 10.82 11.30
N HIS A 49 15.83 11.35 10.19
CA HIS A 49 16.57 12.58 10.18
C HIS A 49 15.63 13.78 10.27
N ARG A 50 15.62 14.48 11.43
CA ARG A 50 14.70 15.60 11.69
C ARG A 50 14.84 16.80 10.74
N GLY A 51 16.00 16.94 10.10
CA GLY A 51 16.23 17.99 9.10
C GLY A 51 15.64 17.69 7.72
N LEU A 52 15.15 16.46 7.48
CA LEU A 52 14.50 16.07 6.23
C LEU A 52 12.99 16.05 6.46
N GLY A 53 12.33 17.14 6.04
CA GLY A 53 10.89 17.33 6.20
C GLY A 53 10.07 16.95 4.98
N ARG A 54 8.76 17.21 5.04
CA ARG A 54 7.84 17.00 3.91
C ARG A 54 8.11 18.00 2.80
N ILE A 55 7.92 17.56 1.56
CA ILE A 55 8.16 18.34 0.33
C ILE A 55 6.85 18.66 -0.41
N TRP A 56 5.75 18.84 0.34
CA TRP A 56 4.44 19.14 -0.23
C TRP A 56 4.36 20.55 -0.80
N THR A 57 3.72 20.68 -1.96
CA THR A 57 3.32 21.96 -2.55
C THR A 57 1.87 21.85 -3.01
N ASP A 58 1.13 22.94 -2.86
CA ASP A 58 -0.25 23.04 -3.33
C ASP A 58 -0.41 22.66 -4.80
N ALA A 59 -1.41 21.83 -5.07
CA ALA A 59 -1.80 21.49 -6.44
C ALA A 59 -2.32 22.74 -7.17
N GLN A 60 -2.00 22.83 -8.46
CA GLN A 60 -2.36 23.94 -9.34
C GLN A 60 -3.31 23.47 -10.46
N PRO A 61 -4.21 24.34 -10.96
CA PRO A 61 -4.45 25.73 -10.53
C PRO A 61 -5.26 25.80 -9.22
N LEU A 62 -4.96 26.78 -8.37
CA LEU A 62 -5.54 26.90 -7.02
C LEU A 62 -7.08 26.91 -7.00
N GLU A 63 -7.71 27.51 -8.01
CA GLU A 63 -9.17 27.64 -8.10
C GLU A 63 -9.86 26.28 -8.22
N ARG A 64 -9.18 25.29 -8.80
CA ARG A 64 -9.70 23.92 -8.95
C ARG A 64 -9.42 23.06 -7.72
N PHE A 65 -8.35 23.36 -6.98
CA PHE A 65 -7.86 22.53 -5.89
C PHE A 65 -8.01 23.16 -4.51
N ALA A 66 -8.77 24.25 -4.37
CA ALA A 66 -8.92 24.97 -3.11
C ALA A 66 -9.26 24.05 -1.92
N SER A 67 -10.29 23.20 -2.05
CA SER A 67 -10.67 22.26 -0.99
C SER A 67 -9.63 21.17 -0.73
N PHE A 68 -9.01 20.66 -1.80
CA PHE A 68 -7.97 19.63 -1.72
C PHE A 68 -6.71 20.16 -1.01
N ASN A 69 -6.24 21.34 -1.40
CA ASN A 69 -5.10 22.00 -0.78
C ASN A 69 -5.41 22.38 0.67
N LEU A 70 -6.62 22.85 0.97
CA LEU A 70 -7.03 23.12 2.35
C LEU A 70 -6.94 21.86 3.24
N LEU A 71 -7.36 20.71 2.74
CA LEU A 71 -7.21 19.43 3.44
C LEU A 71 -5.74 19.08 3.68
N HIS A 72 -4.90 19.17 2.64
CA HIS A 72 -3.48 18.79 2.72
C HIS A 72 -2.69 19.72 3.64
N ARG A 73 -2.91 21.03 3.57
CA ARG A 73 -2.30 22.01 4.49
C ARG A 73 -2.59 21.72 5.96
N ASN A 74 -3.72 21.06 6.26
CA ASN A 74 -4.10 20.67 7.62
C ASN A 74 -3.95 19.17 7.91
N SER A 75 -3.34 18.40 7.00
CA SER A 75 -3.13 16.96 7.14
C SER A 75 -2.02 16.66 8.13
N LEU A 76 -2.20 15.61 8.94
CA LEU A 76 -1.13 15.11 9.79
C LEU A 76 0.10 14.69 8.98
N LEU A 77 -0.09 14.14 7.78
CA LEU A 77 0.99 13.57 6.99
C LEU A 77 1.88 14.64 6.34
N GLU A 78 1.30 15.79 6.00
CA GLU A 78 1.98 16.90 5.29
C GLU A 78 2.55 17.99 6.19
N ASN A 79 2.30 17.90 7.51
CA ASN A 79 2.76 18.91 8.47
C ASN A 79 4.06 18.51 9.15
N GLU A 80 4.84 19.52 9.55
CA GLU A 80 6.00 19.39 10.43
C GLU A 80 5.69 19.87 11.86
N PRO A 81 6.54 19.58 12.86
CA PRO A 81 6.45 20.22 14.17
C PRO A 81 6.47 21.75 14.05
N PRO A 82 5.68 22.48 14.88
CA PRO A 82 4.90 21.97 16.02
C PRO A 82 3.49 21.46 15.65
N ALA A 83 2.99 21.73 14.45
CA ALA A 83 1.63 21.36 14.03
C ALA A 83 1.44 19.84 14.02
N HIS A 84 2.38 19.10 13.42
CA HIS A 84 2.37 17.62 13.43
C HIS A 84 2.32 17.05 14.85
N THR A 85 3.15 17.57 15.76
CA THR A 85 3.20 17.11 17.16
C THR A 85 1.86 17.31 17.86
N ARG A 86 1.21 18.45 17.65
CA ARG A 86 -0.11 18.75 18.21
C ARG A 86 -1.17 17.79 17.67
N LEU A 87 -1.25 17.61 16.34
CA LEU A 87 -2.23 16.74 15.69
C LEU A 87 -2.03 15.26 16.08
N ARG A 88 -0.79 14.77 16.04
CA ARG A 88 -0.44 13.39 16.41
C ARG A 88 -0.88 13.08 17.84
N ARG A 89 -0.64 14.01 18.78
CA ARG A 89 -1.00 13.83 20.19
C ARG A 89 -2.51 13.63 20.39
N VAL A 90 -3.35 14.31 19.62
CA VAL A 90 -4.80 14.19 19.72
C VAL A 90 -5.27 12.82 19.24
N ILE A 91 -4.74 12.33 18.12
CA ILE A 91 -5.26 11.09 17.50
C ILE A 91 -4.58 9.81 17.97
N ALA A 92 -3.37 9.88 18.54
CA ALA A 92 -2.55 8.69 18.81
C ALA A 92 -3.24 7.67 19.74
N GLY A 93 -4.10 8.13 20.66
CA GLY A 93 -4.86 7.26 21.56
C GLY A 93 -5.83 6.32 20.83
N GLU A 94 -6.44 6.79 19.74
CA GLU A 94 -7.39 6.01 18.94
C GLU A 94 -6.70 4.89 18.16
N PHE A 95 -5.41 5.06 17.85
CA PHE A 95 -4.57 4.03 17.23
C PHE A 95 -3.83 3.15 18.25
N GLY A 96 -4.17 3.25 19.53
CA GLY A 96 -3.60 2.41 20.57
C GLY A 96 -3.95 0.92 20.38
N ARG A 97 -3.04 0.03 20.77
CA ARG A 97 -3.18 -1.43 20.61
C ARG A 97 -4.55 -1.96 21.04
N GLY A 98 -5.03 -1.55 22.20
CA GLY A 98 -6.34 -1.99 22.72
C GLY A 98 -7.52 -1.50 21.89
N HIS A 99 -7.45 -0.29 21.32
CA HIS A 99 -8.50 0.24 20.45
C HIS A 99 -8.54 -0.53 19.13
N VAL A 100 -7.36 -0.75 18.52
CA VAL A 100 -7.24 -1.55 17.29
C VAL A 100 -7.70 -3.00 17.49
N GLN A 101 -7.33 -3.64 18.62
CA GLN A 101 -7.75 -5.01 18.93
C GLN A 101 -9.26 -5.17 19.02
N ARG A 102 -9.98 -4.17 19.54
CA ARG A 102 -11.46 -4.20 19.58
C ARG A 102 -12.12 -4.20 18.20
N LEU A 103 -11.42 -3.76 17.16
CA LEU A 103 -11.93 -3.81 15.78
C LEU A 103 -11.89 -5.23 15.20
N GLN A 104 -11.14 -6.17 15.80
CA GLN A 104 -10.94 -7.51 15.26
C GLN A 104 -12.25 -8.26 14.96
N PRO A 105 -13.27 -8.32 15.84
CA PRO A 105 -14.51 -9.03 15.54
C PRO A 105 -15.29 -8.39 14.39
N MET A 106 -15.27 -7.06 14.28
CA MET A 106 -15.93 -6.34 13.19
C MET A 106 -15.24 -6.63 11.85
N VAL A 107 -13.91 -6.54 11.81
CA VAL A 107 -13.12 -6.85 10.61
C VAL A 107 -13.34 -8.29 10.17
N ALA A 108 -13.30 -9.25 11.11
CA ALA A 108 -13.55 -10.66 10.81
C ALA A 108 -14.94 -10.89 10.21
N ARG A 109 -15.97 -10.27 10.79
CA ARG A 109 -17.35 -10.35 10.28
C ARG A 109 -17.49 -9.79 8.87
N VAL A 110 -16.88 -8.63 8.59
CA VAL A 110 -16.93 -8.01 7.26
C VAL A 110 -16.17 -8.86 6.24
N ALA A 111 -14.99 -9.36 6.60
CA ALA A 111 -14.21 -10.25 5.76
C ALA A 111 -14.98 -11.54 5.42
N GLU A 112 -15.57 -12.20 6.42
CA GLU A 112 -16.35 -13.42 6.25
C GLU A 112 -17.57 -13.20 5.34
N ALA A 113 -18.27 -12.07 5.52
CA ALA A 113 -19.40 -11.71 4.68
C ALA A 113 -18.97 -11.53 3.21
N MET A 114 -17.85 -10.85 2.95
CA MET A 114 -17.31 -10.67 1.60
C MET A 114 -16.92 -12.01 0.96
N VAL A 115 -16.28 -12.90 1.71
CA VAL A 115 -15.91 -14.25 1.24
C VAL A 115 -17.15 -15.08 0.93
N THR A 116 -18.14 -15.06 1.81
CA THR A 116 -19.42 -15.76 1.62
C THR A 116 -20.15 -15.26 0.38
N GLU A 117 -20.21 -13.94 0.17
CA GLU A 117 -20.83 -13.33 -1.01
C GLU A 117 -20.13 -13.75 -2.30
N LEU A 118 -18.79 -13.72 -2.32
CA LEU A 118 -18.01 -14.19 -3.47
C LEU A 118 -18.23 -15.68 -3.76
N ALA A 119 -18.27 -16.51 -2.71
CA ALA A 119 -18.53 -17.95 -2.85
C ALA A 119 -19.94 -18.23 -3.39
N GLY A 120 -20.95 -17.47 -2.95
CA GLY A 120 -22.34 -17.59 -3.44
C GLY A 120 -22.52 -17.09 -4.87
N LYS A 121 -21.67 -16.16 -5.34
CA LYS A 121 -21.67 -15.65 -6.72
C LYS A 121 -20.84 -16.47 -7.69
N SER A 122 -20.01 -17.39 -7.19
CA SER A 122 -19.21 -18.24 -8.05
C SER A 122 -20.14 -19.14 -8.87
N PRO A 123 -20.15 -19.06 -10.21
CA PRO A 123 -20.82 -20.07 -11.00
C PRO A 123 -20.14 -21.38 -10.63
N ARG A 124 -20.85 -22.30 -9.98
CA ARG A 124 -20.37 -23.66 -9.79
C ARG A 124 -19.99 -24.15 -11.18
N THR A 125 -18.69 -24.12 -11.51
CA THR A 125 -18.13 -25.05 -12.48
C THR A 125 -18.22 -26.39 -11.80
N ALA A 126 -19.42 -26.96 -11.81
CA ALA A 126 -19.68 -28.32 -11.47
C ALA A 126 -18.91 -29.14 -12.50
N ARG A 127 -17.65 -29.43 -12.20
CA ARG A 127 -16.99 -30.57 -12.80
C ARG A 127 -17.64 -31.78 -12.13
N PRO A 128 -18.40 -32.62 -12.85
CA PRO A 128 -18.99 -33.79 -12.23
C PRO A 128 -17.84 -34.67 -11.74
N THR A 129 -17.70 -34.78 -10.42
CA THR A 129 -16.87 -35.80 -9.81
C THR A 129 -17.57 -37.12 -10.05
N CYS A 130 -17.09 -37.90 -11.03
CA CYS A 130 -17.42 -39.31 -11.11
C CYS A 130 -17.00 -39.95 -9.77
N SER A 131 -17.98 -40.26 -8.92
CA SER A 131 -17.78 -41.08 -7.73
C SER A 131 -17.45 -42.48 -8.21
N ASN A 132 -16.18 -42.88 -8.08
CA ASN A 132 -15.75 -44.23 -8.37
C ASN A 132 -16.13 -45.15 -7.22
N THR A 133 -17.42 -45.51 -7.16
CA THR A 133 -17.94 -46.54 -6.25
C THR A 133 -18.77 -47.55 -7.04
N SER A 134 -18.13 -48.22 -8.00
CA SER A 134 -18.55 -49.56 -8.42
C SER A 134 -17.42 -50.28 -9.15
N PRO A 135 -17.19 -51.58 -8.90
CA PRO A 135 -16.13 -52.34 -9.56
C PRO A 135 -16.66 -52.86 -10.89
N SER A 136 -16.41 -52.13 -11.98
CA SER A 136 -16.51 -52.69 -13.34
C SER A 136 -15.53 -51.97 -14.26
N PRO A 137 -14.69 -52.69 -15.00
CA PRO A 137 -13.69 -52.06 -15.85
C PRO A 137 -14.36 -51.52 -17.11
N CYS A 138 -14.39 -50.19 -17.25
CA CYS A 138 -14.65 -49.54 -18.53
C CYS A 138 -13.59 -50.00 -19.53
N ARG A 139 -13.95 -50.93 -20.43
CA ARG A 139 -13.23 -51.18 -21.68
C ARG A 139 -13.66 -50.16 -22.72
N SER A 140 -12.70 -49.48 -23.32
CA SER A 140 -12.72 -49.09 -24.73
C SER A 140 -11.29 -48.87 -25.21
N ARG A 141 -11.07 -49.25 -26.47
CA ARG A 141 -9.79 -49.45 -27.19
C ARG A 141 -8.74 -48.37 -27.03
#